data_AF-A0A7Y2Z4V1-F1
#
_entry.id   AF-A0A7Y2Z4V1-F1
#
_cell.length_a   1.000
_cell.length_b   1.000
_cell.length_c   1.000
_cell.angle_alpha   90.00
_cell.angle_beta   90.00
_cell.angle_gamma   90.00
#
_symmetry.space_group_name_H-M   'P 1'
#
loop_
_entity.id
_entity.type
_entity.pdbx_description
1 polymer ?
#
loop_
_entity_poly.entity_id
_entity_poly.type
_entity_poly.pdbx_seq_one_letter_code
_entity_poly.pdbx_strand_id
1 'polypeptide(L)'
;MQTLLLYIMLLLTGMLVHAQNTVEVSLRDFNHNKGHVRVGLYNDADQFLDKTFKSKRTEIKGKAAKVTFTDLPDGIYAISCYHDEDDNGELNMFLGMIPSEPYGTSNNARGFFGPPKWEDARFELRDGEVRKLDINM
;
A
#
# COMPACT_ATOMS: atom_id res chain seq x y z
N MET A 1 -19.87 -41.14 -13.27
CA MET A 1 -20.44 -39.80 -12.95
C MET A 1 -20.05 -39.33 -11.55
N GLN A 2 -20.34 -40.10 -10.50
CA GLN A 2 -20.04 -39.74 -9.11
C GLN A 2 -18.53 -39.61 -8.80
N THR A 3 -17.70 -40.48 -9.37
CA THR A 3 -16.23 -40.38 -9.28
C THR A 3 -15.66 -39.14 -9.99
N LEU A 4 -16.24 -38.75 -11.12
CA LEU A 4 -15.83 -37.55 -11.87
C LEU A 4 -16.17 -36.27 -11.07
N LEU A 5 -17.35 -36.22 -10.45
CA LEU A 5 -17.75 -35.14 -9.55
C LEU A 5 -16.81 -35.02 -8.34
N LEU A 6 -16.35 -36.15 -7.79
CA LEU A 6 -15.40 -36.16 -6.67
C LEU A 6 -14.04 -35.56 -7.04
N TYR A 7 -13.52 -35.86 -8.24
CA TYR A 7 -12.26 -35.29 -8.73
C TYR A 7 -12.37 -33.80 -9.03
N ILE A 8 -13.49 -33.33 -9.59
CA ILE A 8 -13.74 -31.91 -9.84
C ILE A 8 -13.84 -31.14 -8.51
N MET A 9 -14.50 -31.71 -7.50
CA MET A 9 -14.61 -31.11 -6.17
C MET A 9 -13.25 -31.05 -5.43
N LEU A 10 -12.39 -32.07 -5.60
CA LEU A 10 -11.03 -32.09 -5.03
C LEU A 10 -10.08 -31.09 -5.71
N LEU A 11 -10.22 -30.90 -7.03
CA LEU A 11 -9.49 -29.88 -7.80
C LEU A 11 -9.89 -28.45 -7.41
N LEU A 12 -11.17 -28.20 -7.09
CA LEU A 12 -11.62 -26.89 -6.62
C LEU A 12 -11.06 -26.53 -5.24
N THR A 13 -10.84 -27.50 -4.34
CA THR A 13 -10.33 -27.22 -2.99
C THR A 13 -8.85 -26.84 -2.96
N GLY A 14 -8.04 -27.33 -3.90
CA GLY A 14 -6.59 -27.05 -3.95
C GLY A 14 -6.22 -25.63 -4.38
N MET A 15 -7.14 -24.90 -5.01
CA MET A 15 -6.93 -23.51 -5.48
C MET A 15 -7.26 -22.45 -4.41
N LEU A 16 -7.81 -22.85 -3.26
CA LEU A 16 -8.32 -21.92 -2.24
C LEU A 16 -7.33 -21.63 -1.10
N VAL A 17 -6.17 -22.29 -1.07
CA VAL A 17 -5.14 -22.04 -0.06
C VAL A 17 -4.08 -21.11 -0.63
N HIS A 18 -4.48 -19.87 -0.91
CA HIS A 18 -3.52 -18.77 -1.03
C HIS A 18 -3.30 -18.18 0.37
N ALA A 19 -2.05 -17.94 0.74
CA ALA A 19 -1.72 -17.17 1.93
C ALA A 19 -2.43 -15.82 1.90
N GLN A 20 -3.15 -15.48 2.98
CA GLN A 20 -3.88 -14.23 3.14
C GLN A 20 -3.09 -13.31 4.08
N ASN A 21 -2.05 -12.69 3.54
CA ASN A 21 -1.23 -11.75 4.27
C ASN A 21 -2.01 -10.45 4.56
N THR A 22 -1.57 -9.73 5.58
CA THR A 22 -2.13 -8.44 6.01
C THR A 22 -1.02 -7.41 6.15
N VAL A 23 -1.28 -6.18 5.71
CA VAL A 23 -0.39 -5.03 5.94
C VAL A 23 -1.15 -3.99 6.75
N GLU A 24 -0.65 -3.67 7.94
CA GLU A 24 -1.10 -2.58 8.79
C GLU A 24 -0.13 -1.40 8.67
N VAL A 25 -0.61 -0.28 8.15
CA VAL A 25 0.16 0.95 7.97
C VAL A 25 -0.27 1.96 9.03
N SER A 26 0.70 2.42 9.82
CA SER A 26 0.55 3.55 10.74
C SER A 26 1.31 4.75 10.18
N LEU A 27 0.60 5.85 9.98
CA LEU A 27 1.11 7.08 9.40
C LEU A 27 1.17 8.13 10.50
N ARG A 28 2.29 8.83 10.62
CA ARG A 28 2.56 9.76 11.72
C ARG A 28 3.18 11.05 11.21
N ASP A 29 3.31 12.02 12.10
CA ASP A 29 4.01 13.29 11.89
C ASP A 29 3.35 14.22 10.85
N PHE A 30 2.04 14.09 10.65
CA PHE A 30 1.30 15.07 9.85
C PHE A 30 1.37 16.46 10.49
N ASN A 31 1.55 17.50 9.67
CA ASN A 31 1.57 18.89 10.15
C ASN A 31 0.23 19.30 10.78
N HIS A 32 -0.89 18.84 10.20
CA HIS A 32 -2.24 19.07 10.67
C HIS A 32 -3.23 17.99 10.21
N ASN A 33 -4.48 18.07 10.67
CA ASN A 33 -5.53 17.09 10.39
C ASN A 33 -6.45 17.44 9.21
N LYS A 34 -6.25 18.58 8.54
CA LYS A 34 -7.08 19.01 7.40
C LYS A 34 -6.92 18.02 6.23
N GLY A 35 -8.01 17.70 5.54
CA GLY A 35 -7.98 16.80 4.37
C GLY A 35 -7.87 15.33 4.76
N HIS A 36 -7.37 14.51 3.84
CA HIS A 36 -7.26 13.07 4.01
C HIS A 36 -5.86 12.59 3.65
N VAL A 37 -5.51 11.39 4.09
CA VAL A 37 -4.34 10.68 3.55
C VAL A 37 -4.79 9.61 2.58
N ARG A 38 -4.07 9.51 1.47
CA ARG A 38 -4.22 8.46 0.47
C ARG A 38 -3.05 7.51 0.56
N VAL A 39 -3.34 6.22 0.53
CA VAL A 39 -2.35 5.15 0.69
C VAL A 39 -2.54 4.18 -0.45
N GLY A 40 -1.53 4.05 -1.31
CA GLY A 40 -1.43 3.08 -2.37
C GLY A 40 -0.53 1.92 -1.98
N LEU A 41 -1.02 0.70 -2.18
CA LEU A 41 -0.25 -0.53 -2.14
C LEU A 41 0.06 -0.94 -3.59
N TYR A 42 1.31 -1.27 -3.86
CA TYR A 42 1.84 -1.65 -5.17
C TYR A 42 2.42 -3.06 -5.08
N ASN A 43 2.32 -3.83 -6.15
CA ASN A 43 2.82 -5.21 -6.25
C ASN A 43 3.63 -5.47 -7.53
N ASP A 44 3.95 -4.39 -8.26
CA ASP A 44 4.67 -4.41 -9.52
C ASP A 44 5.65 -3.23 -9.52
N ALA A 45 6.91 -3.52 -9.82
CA ALA A 45 7.99 -2.54 -9.85
C ALA A 45 7.80 -1.51 -10.96
N ASP A 46 7.32 -1.93 -12.13
CA ASP A 46 7.16 -1.08 -13.32
C ASP A 46 5.96 -0.15 -13.20
N GLN A 47 5.07 -0.40 -12.24
CA GLN A 47 3.87 0.39 -11.95
C GLN A 47 3.98 1.18 -10.65
N PHE A 48 5.13 1.13 -9.98
CA PHE A 48 5.34 1.83 -8.72
C PHE A 48 5.18 3.35 -8.90
N LEU A 49 4.35 3.96 -8.06
CA LEU A 49 3.94 5.38 -8.11
C LEU A 49 3.06 5.79 -9.30
N ASP A 50 2.65 4.84 -10.14
CA ASP A 50 1.71 5.07 -11.25
C ASP A 50 0.37 4.39 -10.97
N LYS A 51 0.36 3.05 -10.88
CA LYS A 51 -0.86 2.26 -10.75
C LYS A 51 -0.85 1.39 -9.49
N THR A 52 -1.75 1.70 -8.57
CA THR A 52 -1.91 0.93 -7.32
C THR A 52 -2.57 -0.43 -7.56
N PHE A 53 -2.11 -1.46 -6.85
CA PHE A 53 -2.80 -2.74 -6.72
C PHE A 53 -4.05 -2.62 -5.85
N LYS A 54 -3.93 -1.98 -4.68
CA LYS A 54 -5.04 -1.59 -3.81
C LYS A 54 -4.77 -0.17 -3.30
N SER A 55 -5.82 0.61 -3.07
CA SER A 55 -5.68 1.94 -2.48
C SER A 55 -6.76 2.18 -1.42
N LYS A 56 -6.43 3.05 -0.46
CA LYS A 56 -7.35 3.50 0.59
C LYS A 56 -7.19 4.99 0.84
N ARG A 57 -8.29 5.61 1.25
CA ARG A 57 -8.35 6.99 1.75
C ARG A 57 -8.85 6.96 3.18
N THR A 58 -8.23 7.71 4.08
CA THR A 58 -8.63 7.76 5.49
C THR A 58 -8.43 9.15 6.08
N GLU A 59 -9.22 9.46 7.11
CA GLU A 59 -9.13 10.73 7.85
C GLU A 59 -7.84 10.79 8.69
N ILE A 60 -7.29 11.99 8.84
CA ILE A 60 -6.15 12.26 9.73
C ILE A 60 -6.70 12.73 11.08
N LYS A 61 -6.35 12.04 12.16
CA LYS A 61 -6.78 12.37 13.52
C LYS A 61 -5.60 12.41 14.46
N GLY A 62 -5.46 13.53 15.17
CA GLY A 62 -4.36 13.71 16.12
C GLY A 62 -2.98 13.62 15.46
N LYS A 63 -2.85 14.15 14.23
CA LYS A 63 -1.64 14.11 13.40
C LYS A 63 -1.16 12.70 13.07
N ALA A 64 -2.09 11.75 12.99
CA ALA A 64 -1.83 10.37 12.65
C ALA A 64 -3.00 9.76 11.84
N ALA A 65 -2.71 8.67 11.13
CA ALA A 65 -3.70 7.88 10.42
C ALA A 65 -3.31 6.40 10.42
N LYS A 66 -4.30 5.52 10.20
CA LYS A 66 -4.09 4.07 10.10
C LYS A 66 -4.86 3.49 8.94
N VAL A 67 -4.24 2.55 8.24
CA VAL A 67 -4.81 1.83 7.11
C VAL A 67 -4.43 0.35 7.19
N THR A 68 -5.38 -0.55 6.92
CA THR A 68 -5.11 -1.99 6.85
C THR A 68 -5.50 -2.53 5.48
N PHE A 69 -4.60 -3.30 4.87
CA PHE A 69 -4.85 -4.10 3.67
C PHE A 69 -4.87 -5.58 4.07
N THR A 70 -5.94 -6.29 3.73
CA THR A 70 -6.10 -7.73 3.99
C THR A 70 -6.12 -8.49 2.68
N ASP A 71 -6.12 -9.83 2.77
CA ASP A 71 -6.28 -10.74 1.63
C ASP A 71 -5.22 -10.46 0.55
N LEU A 72 -3.97 -10.37 0.99
CA LEU A 72 -2.82 -10.14 0.14
C LEU A 72 -2.14 -11.49 -0.15
N PRO A 73 -2.01 -11.90 -1.41
CA PRO A 73 -1.20 -13.05 -1.77
C PRO A 73 0.25 -12.91 -1.31
N ASP A 74 0.99 -14.02 -1.33
CA ASP A 74 2.44 -13.95 -1.19
C ASP A 74 3.04 -13.17 -2.36
N GLY A 75 4.04 -12.35 -2.05
CA GLY A 75 4.67 -11.51 -3.07
C GLY A 75 5.44 -10.34 -2.50
N ILE A 76 5.94 -9.52 -3.41
CA ILE A 76 6.69 -8.31 -3.10
C ILE A 76 5.77 -7.11 -3.28
N TYR A 77 5.78 -6.22 -2.29
CA TYR A 77 4.90 -5.07 -2.22
C TYR A 77 5.66 -3.82 -1.83
N ALA A 78 5.10 -2.66 -2.16
CA ALA A 78 5.53 -1.37 -1.63
C ALA A 78 4.31 -0.50 -1.29
N ILE A 79 4.47 0.43 -0.36
CA ILE A 79 3.49 1.45 -0.02
C ILE A 79 4.00 2.81 -0.50
N SER A 80 3.10 3.61 -1.06
CA SER A 80 3.27 5.07 -1.17
C SER A 80 2.03 5.76 -0.63
N CYS A 81 2.21 6.88 0.04
CA CYS A 81 1.14 7.66 0.62
C CYS A 81 1.42 9.15 0.54
N TYR A 82 0.35 9.94 0.48
CA TYR A 82 0.44 11.39 0.52
C TYR A 82 -0.76 12.01 1.22
N HIS A 83 -0.50 13.18 1.81
CA HIS A 83 -1.49 14.02 2.44
C HIS A 83 -2.17 14.88 1.37
N ASP A 84 -3.43 14.57 1.08
CA ASP A 84 -4.31 15.32 0.17
C ASP A 84 -5.00 16.44 0.97
N GLU A 85 -4.38 17.62 1.03
CA GLU A 85 -4.81 18.71 1.92
C GLU A 85 -6.05 19.45 1.41
N ASP A 86 -6.28 19.42 0.09
CA ASP A 86 -7.39 20.09 -0.59
C ASP A 86 -8.49 19.12 -1.07
N ASP A 87 -8.32 17.83 -0.85
CA ASP A 87 -9.26 16.75 -1.18
C ASP A 87 -9.52 16.60 -2.70
N ASN A 88 -8.58 17.03 -3.54
CA ASN A 88 -8.71 16.93 -5.00
C ASN A 88 -8.40 15.52 -5.53
N GLY A 89 -7.74 14.70 -4.71
CA GLY A 89 -7.40 13.32 -5.05
C GLY A 89 -6.08 13.10 -5.75
N GLU A 90 -5.26 14.11 -5.88
CA GLU A 90 -3.95 14.13 -6.52
C GLU A 90 -2.91 14.63 -5.51
N LEU A 91 -1.66 14.19 -5.69
CA LEU A 91 -0.55 14.77 -4.93
C LEU A 91 -0.21 16.11 -5.54
N ASN A 92 -0.35 17.20 -4.79
CA ASN A 92 -0.02 18.51 -5.30
C ASN A 92 1.50 18.62 -5.56
N MET A 93 1.83 19.18 -6.73
CA MET A 93 3.20 19.32 -7.22
C MET A 93 3.53 20.78 -7.49
N PHE A 94 4.59 21.29 -6.88
CA PHE A 94 5.21 22.56 -7.25
C PHE A 94 5.87 22.43 -8.63
N LEU A 95 5.49 23.34 -9.54
CA LEU A 95 5.93 23.36 -10.94
C LEU A 95 5.75 22.02 -11.67
N GLY A 96 4.80 21.18 -11.21
CA GLY A 96 4.56 19.84 -11.75
C GLY A 96 5.66 18.81 -11.47
N MET A 97 6.66 19.11 -10.64
CA MET A 97 7.84 18.25 -10.46
C MET A 97 8.14 17.87 -9.00
N ILE A 98 7.87 18.75 -8.04
CA ILE A 98 8.26 18.55 -6.64
C ILE A 98 6.99 18.48 -5.79
N PRO A 99 6.76 17.39 -5.03
CA PRO A 99 5.63 17.34 -4.11
C PRO A 99 5.59 18.56 -3.19
N SER A 100 4.47 19.27 -3.18
CA SER A 100 4.23 20.40 -2.27
C SER A 100 3.51 19.99 -0.99
N GLU A 101 3.00 18.76 -0.95
CA GLU A 101 2.34 18.17 0.22
C GLU A 101 3.20 17.05 0.83
N PRO A 102 3.01 16.75 2.13
CA PRO A 102 3.64 15.61 2.81
C PRO A 102 3.40 14.28 2.09
N TYR A 103 4.45 13.47 1.93
CA TYR A 103 4.39 12.16 1.30
C TYR A 103 5.38 11.20 1.93
N GLY A 104 5.08 9.91 1.85
CA GLY A 104 5.89 8.85 2.44
C GLY A 104 5.80 7.55 1.64
N THR A 105 6.77 6.67 1.89
CA THR A 105 6.76 5.31 1.32
C THR A 105 7.13 4.29 2.39
N SER A 106 6.86 3.01 2.14
CA SER A 106 7.33 1.93 3.01
C SER A 106 8.86 1.97 3.17
N ASN A 107 9.34 1.43 4.29
CA ASN A 107 10.73 1.54 4.75
C ASN A 107 11.22 2.97 4.98
N ASN A 108 10.32 3.97 4.96
CA ASN A 108 10.67 5.40 4.97
C ASN A 108 11.71 5.74 3.87
N ALA A 109 11.62 5.06 2.73
CA ALA A 109 12.50 5.31 1.61
C ALA A 109 12.30 6.73 1.07
N ARG A 110 13.41 7.41 0.77
CA ARG A 110 13.42 8.78 0.25
C ARG A 110 14.27 8.84 -1.01
N GLY A 111 13.75 9.48 -2.04
CA GLY A 111 14.55 9.84 -3.21
C GLY A 111 15.31 11.13 -2.94
N PHE A 112 16.64 11.10 -3.10
CA PHE A 112 17.47 12.31 -3.03
C PHE A 112 17.48 13.08 -4.36
N PHE A 113 17.32 12.36 -5.47
CA PHE A 113 17.24 12.92 -6.83
C PHE A 113 16.08 12.24 -7.56
N GLY A 114 14.87 12.77 -7.39
CA GLY A 114 13.64 12.21 -7.95
C GLY A 114 12.84 11.38 -6.92
N PRO A 115 11.84 10.61 -7.36
CA PRO A 115 10.99 9.83 -6.47
C PRO A 115 11.77 8.68 -5.79
N PRO A 116 11.26 8.15 -4.66
CA PRO A 116 11.79 6.93 -4.04
C PRO A 116 11.82 5.76 -5.03
N LYS A 117 12.84 4.90 -4.93
CA LYS A 117 12.96 3.72 -5.79
C LYS A 117 12.16 2.55 -5.22
N TRP A 118 11.65 1.70 -6.10
CA TRP A 118 10.97 0.46 -5.72
C TRP A 118 11.85 -0.42 -4.82
N GLU A 119 13.13 -0.56 -5.17
CA GLU A 119 14.12 -1.36 -4.43
C GLU A 119 14.21 -0.97 -2.96
N ASP A 120 14.11 0.32 -2.67
CA ASP A 120 14.26 0.87 -1.33
C ASP A 120 12.93 0.78 -0.54
N ALA A 121 11.80 0.89 -1.24
CA ALA A 121 10.48 0.85 -0.63
C ALA A 121 9.91 -0.56 -0.45
N ARG A 122 10.35 -1.55 -1.24
CA ARG A 122 9.72 -2.86 -1.28
C ARG A 122 9.92 -3.68 0.00
N PHE A 123 8.97 -4.57 0.25
CA PHE A 123 9.02 -5.61 1.28
C PHE A 123 8.32 -6.87 0.75
N GLU A 124 8.66 -8.02 1.33
CA GLU A 124 8.07 -9.29 0.96
C GLU A 124 7.03 -9.72 2.00
N LEU A 125 5.97 -10.39 1.54
CA LEU A 125 4.95 -11.04 2.36
C LEU A 125 4.92 -12.53 2.03
N ARG A 126 4.90 -13.38 3.05
CA ARG A 126 4.80 -14.84 2.91
C ARG A 126 3.98 -15.47 4.03
N ASP A 127 3.34 -16.60 3.72
CA ASP A 127 2.82 -17.55 4.71
C ASP A 127 1.78 -16.98 5.70
N GLY A 128 0.94 -16.03 5.25
CA GLY A 128 -0.13 -15.44 6.07
C GLY A 128 0.38 -14.41 7.09
N GLU A 129 1.48 -13.75 6.77
CA GLU A 129 2.12 -12.73 7.59
C GLU A 129 1.21 -11.52 7.85
N VAL A 130 1.29 -10.99 9.08
CA VAL A 130 0.78 -9.65 9.43
C VAL A 130 1.96 -8.68 9.51
N ARG A 131 2.16 -7.90 8.46
CA ARG A 131 3.22 -6.88 8.39
C ARG A 131 2.73 -5.56 8.97
N LYS A 132 3.50 -4.99 9.89
CA LYS A 132 3.25 -3.66 10.45
C LYS A 132 4.30 -2.69 9.93
N LEU A 133 3.86 -1.55 9.41
CA LEU A 133 4.70 -0.50 8.86
C LEU A 133 4.39 0.82 9.55
N ASP A 134 5.42 1.51 10.02
CA ASP A 134 5.33 2.90 10.47
C ASP A 134 5.99 3.80 9.41
N ILE A 135 5.20 4.72 8.86
CA ILE A 135 5.64 5.66 7.81
C ILE A 135 5.50 7.09 8.35
N ASN A 136 6.58 7.84 8.24
CA ASN A 136 6.62 9.26 8.59
C ASN A 136 6.17 10.07 7.37
N MET A 137 5.22 10.97 7.59
CA MET A 137 4.67 11.86 6.56
C MET A 137 5.51 13.12 6.38
#